data_AF-A0A7W8JWF8-F1
#
_entry.id   AF-A0A7W8JWF8-F1
#
_cell.length_a   1.000
_cell.length_b   1.000
_cell.length_c   1.000
_cell.angle_alpha   90.00
_cell.angle_beta   90.00
_cell.angle_gamma   90.00
#
_symmetry.space_group_name_H-M   'P 1'
#
loop_
_entity.id
_entity.type
_entity.pdbx_description
1 polymer ?
#
loop_
_entity_poly.entity_id
_entity_poly.type
_entity_poly.pdbx_seq_one_letter_code
_entity_poly.pdbx_strand_id
1 'polypeptide(L)'
;MALPPLDQAPRVIGIDDFAFKKGLRYGTVITNLETGRAIDLLPDRKAATVTLWLAQHPEIEVISRDRSTEYERASREGAPQAGGGLGPLARAEKLP
;
A
#
# COMPACT_ATOMS: atom_id res chain seq x y z
N MET A 1 4.70 -10.41 18.52
CA MET A 1 4.45 -9.00 18.16
C MET A 1 2.94 -8.81 18.21
N ALA A 2 2.42 -7.90 19.05
CA ALA A 2 0.99 -7.67 19.13
C ALA A 2 0.52 -6.95 17.86
N LEU A 3 -0.59 -7.41 17.27
CA LEU A 3 -1.19 -6.72 16.14
C LEU A 3 -1.68 -5.33 16.61
N PRO A 4 -1.47 -4.28 15.82
CA PRO A 4 -2.02 -2.98 16.17
C PRO A 4 -3.55 -3.08 16.32
N PRO A 5 -4.14 -2.31 17.25
CA PRO A 5 -5.59 -2.16 17.35
C PRO A 5 -6.20 -1.82 15.97
N LEU A 6 -7.39 -2.37 15.68
CA LEU A 6 -8.04 -2.25 14.35
C LEU A 6 -8.41 -0.80 13.97
N ASP A 7 -8.43 0.10 14.95
CA ASP A 7 -8.70 1.53 14.83
C ASP A 7 -7.44 2.35 14.53
N GLN A 8 -6.25 1.75 14.51
CA GLN A 8 -5.02 2.45 14.17
C GLN A 8 -4.90 2.64 12.66
N ALA A 9 -4.58 3.87 12.24
CA ALA A 9 -4.32 4.19 10.84
C ALA A 9 -3.11 3.37 10.32
N PRO A 10 -3.20 2.84 9.08
CA PRO A 10 -2.24 1.88 8.55
C PRO A 10 -0.89 2.55 8.24
N ARG A 11 0.22 2.00 8.77
CA ARG A 11 1.58 2.50 8.47
C ARG A 11 2.23 1.75 7.32
N VAL A 12 1.87 0.48 7.16
CA VAL A 12 2.38 -0.41 6.11
C VAL A 12 1.23 -0.86 5.22
N ILE A 13 1.29 -0.49 3.94
CA ILE A 13 0.24 -0.84 2.96
C ILE A 13 0.76 -1.65 1.78
N GLY A 14 -0.14 -2.41 1.18
CA GLY A 14 0.03 -3.12 -0.08
C GLY A 14 -0.83 -2.47 -1.16
N ILE A 15 -0.26 -2.28 -2.34
CA ILE A 15 -0.94 -1.77 -3.54
C ILE A 15 -0.84 -2.84 -4.63
N ASP A 16 -2.00 -3.31 -5.11
CA ASP A 16 -2.08 -4.34 -6.14
C ASP A 16 -3.28 -4.12 -7.08
N ASP A 17 -3.28 -4.81 -8.20
CA ASP A 17 -4.39 -4.82 -9.14
C ASP A 17 -5.58 -5.60 -8.61
N PHE A 18 -6.76 -4.98 -8.67
CA PHE A 18 -8.02 -5.65 -8.36
C PHE A 18 -8.88 -5.82 -9.61
N ALA A 19 -9.23 -7.06 -9.92
CA ALA A 19 -10.14 -7.36 -11.02
C ALA A 19 -11.60 -7.32 -10.54
N PHE A 20 -12.33 -6.23 -10.82
CA PHE A 20 -13.79 -6.20 -10.61
C PHE A 20 -14.51 -7.20 -11.50
N LYS A 21 -14.03 -7.35 -12.74
CA LYS A 21 -14.43 -8.39 -13.67
C LYS A 21 -13.19 -8.77 -14.47
N LYS A 22 -12.69 -9.98 -14.21
CA LYS A 22 -11.46 -10.51 -14.82
C LYS A 22 -11.50 -10.34 -16.35
N GLY A 23 -10.45 -9.75 -16.90
CA GLY A 23 -10.31 -9.47 -18.34
C GLY A 23 -11.09 -8.26 -18.87
N LEU A 24 -11.86 -7.55 -18.04
CA LEU A 24 -12.65 -6.39 -18.48
C LEU A 24 -12.36 -5.12 -17.69
N ARG A 25 -12.42 -5.18 -16.36
CA ARG A 25 -12.33 -3.99 -15.51
C ARG A 25 -11.44 -4.26 -14.32
N TYR A 26 -10.39 -3.46 -14.22
CA TYR A 26 -9.41 -3.49 -13.15
C TYR A 26 -9.33 -2.14 -12.45
N GLY A 27 -9.15 -2.18 -11.14
CA GLY A 27 -8.80 -1.04 -10.30
C GLY A 27 -7.61 -1.39 -9.42
N THR A 28 -7.46 -0.67 -8.32
CA THR A 28 -6.37 -0.86 -7.37
C THR A 28 -6.94 -1.19 -6.00
N VAL A 29 -6.48 -2.28 -5.39
CA VAL A 29 -6.78 -2.58 -3.98
C VAL A 29 -5.68 -2.04 -3.10
N ILE A 30 -6.07 -1.38 -2.01
CA ILE A 30 -5.15 -0.96 -0.95
C ILE A 30 -5.39 -1.86 0.27
N THR A 31 -4.33 -2.48 0.78
CA THR A 31 -4.40 -3.43 1.89
C THR A 31 -3.54 -2.97 3.05
N ASN A 32 -4.05 -3.01 4.27
CA ASN A 32 -3.23 -2.87 5.47
C ASN A 32 -2.43 -4.16 5.66
N LEU A 33 -1.11 -4.10 5.50
CA LEU A 33 -0.25 -5.27 5.61
C LEU A 33 0.02 -5.69 7.05
N GLU A 34 -0.20 -4.81 8.01
CA GLU A 34 -0.08 -5.13 9.44
C GLU A 34 -1.25 -5.99 9.92
N THR A 35 -2.44 -5.83 9.30
CA THR A 35 -3.66 -6.56 9.68
C THR A 35 -4.15 -7.56 8.63
N GLY A 36 -3.61 -7.50 7.40
CA GLY A 36 -4.05 -8.31 6.26
C GLY A 36 -5.43 -7.95 5.71
N ARG A 37 -5.95 -6.76 6.02
CA ARG A 37 -7.31 -6.33 5.64
C ARG A 37 -7.27 -5.30 4.51
N ALA A 38 -8.20 -5.42 3.57
CA ALA A 38 -8.44 -4.37 2.57
C ALA A 38 -8.88 -3.07 3.27
N ILE A 39 -8.25 -1.96 2.91
CA ILE A 39 -8.57 -0.62 3.36
C ILE A 39 -9.53 0.03 2.36
N ASP A 40 -9.17 -0.01 1.08
CA ASP A 40 -9.91 0.68 0.03
C ASP A 40 -9.77 -0.03 -1.32
N LEU A 41 -10.70 0.27 -2.22
CA LEU A 41 -10.74 -0.23 -3.59
C LEU A 41 -10.97 0.93 -4.56
N LEU A 42 -9.90 1.34 -5.24
CA LEU A 42 -9.89 2.47 -6.15
C LEU A 42 -10.47 2.09 -7.53
N PRO A 43 -11.12 3.04 -8.23
CA PRO A 43 -11.89 2.75 -9.44
C PRO A 43 -11.04 2.39 -10.66
N ASP A 44 -9.76 2.77 -10.68
CA ASP A 44 -8.84 2.49 -11.78
C ASP A 44 -7.39 2.31 -11.27
N ARG A 45 -6.49 1.97 -12.19
CA ARG A 45 -5.06 1.68 -11.94
C ARG A 45 -4.15 2.88 -12.17
N LYS A 46 -4.71 4.07 -12.38
CA LYS A 46 -3.92 5.23 -12.84
C LYS A 46 -3.08 5.75 -11.69
N ALA A 47 -1.84 6.14 -11.99
CA ALA A 47 -0.98 6.77 -10.98
C ALA A 47 -1.66 7.95 -10.30
N ALA A 48 -2.35 8.82 -11.05
CA ALA A 48 -3.04 9.99 -10.50
C ALA A 48 -4.07 9.64 -9.40
N THR A 49 -4.85 8.57 -9.60
CA THR A 49 -5.85 8.12 -8.62
C THR A 49 -5.18 7.65 -7.34
N VAL A 50 -4.12 6.87 -7.47
CA VAL A 50 -3.35 6.34 -6.33
C VAL A 50 -2.59 7.46 -5.62
N THR A 51 -1.99 8.40 -6.35
CA THR A 51 -1.30 9.58 -5.80
C THR A 51 -2.24 10.41 -4.92
N LEU A 52 -3.45 10.69 -5.42
CA LEU A 52 -4.45 11.46 -4.66
C LEU A 52 -4.85 10.75 -3.38
N TRP A 53 -5.02 9.43 -3.43
CA TRP A 53 -5.33 8.62 -2.26
C TRP A 53 -4.18 8.67 -1.24
N LEU A 54 -2.94 8.40 -1.67
CA LEU A 54 -1.75 8.43 -0.82
C LEU A 54 -1.53 9.79 -0.15
N ALA A 55 -1.81 10.89 -0.86
CA ALA A 55 -1.68 12.24 -0.32
C ALA A 55 -2.66 12.54 0.83
N GLN A 56 -3.76 11.79 0.94
CA GLN A 56 -4.68 11.88 2.09
C GLN A 56 -4.22 11.07 3.31
N HIS A 57 -3.20 10.23 3.15
CA HIS A 57 -2.71 9.30 4.17
C HIS A 57 -1.22 9.54 4.47
N PRO A 58 -0.87 10.69 5.08
CA PRO A 58 0.52 11.02 5.42
C PRO A 58 1.14 10.07 6.46
N GLU A 59 0.34 9.31 7.19
CA GLU A 59 0.76 8.30 8.16
C GLU A 59 1.44 7.06 7.54
N ILE A 60 1.31 6.88 6.23
CA ILE A 60 1.91 5.75 5.53
C ILE A 60 3.42 5.91 5.47
N GLU A 61 4.12 4.89 5.95
CA GLU A 61 5.59 4.85 6.02
C GLU A 61 6.19 3.85 5.04
N VAL A 62 5.46 2.77 4.74
CA VAL A 62 5.94 1.68 3.88
C VAL A 62 4.87 1.28 2.89
N ILE A 63 5.26 1.25 1.61
CA ILE A 63 4.41 0.81 0.51
C ILE A 63 5.05 -0.42 -0.14
N SER A 64 4.37 -1.56 -0.03
CA SER A 64 4.63 -2.72 -0.88
C SER A 64 3.75 -2.61 -2.13
N ARG A 65 4.34 -2.81 -3.30
CA ARG A 65 3.64 -2.67 -4.59
C ARG A 65 4.08 -3.76 -5.56
N ASP A 66 3.24 -4.05 -6.55
CA ASP A 66 3.63 -4.90 -7.68
C ASP A 66 4.70 -4.23 -8.58
N ARG A 67 5.12 -4.83 -9.69
CA ARG A 67 6.15 -4.21 -10.55
C ARG A 67 5.64 -3.07 -11.44
N SER A 68 4.44 -2.54 -11.23
CA SER A 68 3.84 -1.47 -12.01
C SER A 68 4.63 -0.16 -11.92
N THR A 69 4.92 0.42 -13.10
CA THR A 69 5.51 1.76 -13.20
C THR A 69 4.53 2.85 -12.74
N GLU A 70 3.23 2.62 -12.88
CA GLU A 70 2.19 3.56 -12.40
C GLU A 70 2.18 3.63 -10.87
N TYR A 71 2.27 2.48 -10.18
CA TYR A 71 2.30 2.47 -8.71
C TYR A 71 3.63 2.96 -8.15
N GLU A 72 4.74 2.70 -8.84
CA GLU A 72 6.02 3.32 -8.50
C GLU A 72 5.95 4.85 -8.59
N ARG A 73 5.40 5.39 -9.68
CA ARG A 73 5.19 6.83 -9.85
C ARG A 73 4.27 7.38 -8.75
N ALA A 74 3.15 6.73 -8.51
CA ALA A 74 2.20 7.16 -7.50
C ALA A 74 2.79 7.16 -6.09
N SER A 75 3.58 6.14 -5.74
CA SER A 75 4.25 6.06 -4.44
C SER A 75 5.20 7.25 -4.25
N ARG A 76 6.02 7.56 -5.26
CA ARG A 76 6.96 8.68 -5.21
C ARG A 76 6.28 10.05 -5.12
N GLU A 77 5.15 10.22 -5.81
CA GLU A 77 4.44 11.51 -5.87
C GLU A 77 3.49 11.72 -4.69
N GLY A 78 2.75 10.70 -4.28
CA GLY A 78 1.69 10.78 -3.27
C GLY A 78 2.15 10.51 -1.85
N ALA A 79 3.26 9.78 -1.68
CA ALA A 79 3.86 9.50 -0.38
C ALA A 79 5.39 9.51 -0.47
N PRO A 80 6.02 10.67 -0.78
CA PRO A 80 7.48 10.77 -0.88
C PRO A 80 8.21 10.41 0.44
N GLN A 81 7.52 10.51 1.58
CA GLN A 81 8.01 10.07 2.89
C GLN A 81 8.05 8.54 3.04
N ALA A 82 7.25 7.81 2.25
CA ALA A 82 7.20 6.36 2.29
C ALA A 82 8.41 5.78 1.56
N GLY A 83 9.46 5.46 2.31
CA GLY A 83 10.69 4.90 1.76
C GLY A 83 10.56 3.41 1.45
N GLY A 84 11.00 2.99 0.26
CA GLY A 84 11.17 1.58 -0.14
C GLY A 84 12.29 0.84 0.61
N GLY A 85 12.50 1.19 1.86
CA GLY A 85 13.41 0.51 2.77
C GLY A 85 12.62 -0.47 3.60
N LEU A 86 13.15 -1.68 3.70
CA LEU A 86 12.79 -2.68 4.71
C LEU A 86 12.73 -2.04 6.11
N GLY A 87 11.58 -1.47 6.47
CA GLY A 87 11.20 -1.16 7.83
C GLY A 87 11.08 -2.44 8.66
N PRO A 88 10.87 -2.37 9.98
CA PRO A 88 11.32 -3.33 10.98
C PRO A 88 10.86 -4.79 10.82
N LEU A 89 9.94 -5.07 9.88
CA LEU A 89 9.51 -6.43 9.50
C LEU A 89 10.64 -7.29 8.93
N ALA A 90 11.74 -6.71 8.42
CA ALA A 90 12.90 -7.47 7.94
C ALA A 90 13.93 -7.86 9.00
N ARG A 91 13.74 -7.47 10.26
CA ARG A 91 14.67 -7.82 11.37
C ARG A 91 14.15 -8.89 12.31
N ALA A 92 13.03 -9.53 11.99
CA ALA A 92 12.47 -10.61 12.82
C ALA A 92 13.10 -12.00 12.55
N GLU A 93 14.09 -12.12 11.65
CA GLU A 93 14.72 -13.39 11.30
C GLU A 93 16.23 -13.39 11.53
N LYS A 94 16.67 -12.95 12.72
CA LYS A 94 17.93 -13.42 13.32
C LYS A 94 17.98 -13.04 14.80
N LEU A 95 17.46 -13.93 15.63
CA LEU A 95 17.91 -14.05 17.02
C LEU A 95 18.84 -15.28 17.08
N PRO A 96 19.98 -15.22 17.80
CA PRO A 96 20.81 -16.40 18.04
C PRO A 96 20.07 -17.52 18.78
#